data_AF-A0A3L7VG69-F1
#
_entry.id   AF-A0A3L7VG69-F1
#
_cell.length_a   1.000
_cell.length_b   1.000
_cell.length_c   1.000
_cell.angle_alpha   90.00
_cell.angle_beta   90.00
_cell.angle_gamma   90.00
#
_symmetry.space_group_name_H-M   'P 1'
#
loop_
_entity.id
_entity.type
_entity.pdbx_description
1 polymer ?
#
loop_
_entity_poly.entity_id
_entity_poly.type
_entity_poly.pdbx_seq_one_letter_code
_entity_poly.pdbx_strand_id
1 'polypeptide(L)' 'MKIILGFLVATVIVLHQDFWNWKDNTLVAGFLPIGLAYHMAYSLIASLTMALLVKYAWPKNLDEDEVSA' A
#
# COMPACT_ATOMS: atom_id res chain seq x y z
N MET A 1 7.66 11.92 -11.96
CA MET A 1 7.30 10.52 -11.60
C MET A 1 7.46 10.22 -10.11
N LYS A 2 8.62 10.51 -9.50
CA LYS A 2 8.85 10.28 -8.05
C LYS A 2 7.83 10.96 -7.12
N ILE A 3 7.42 12.20 -7.43
CA ILE A 3 6.39 12.92 -6.64
C ILE A 3 5.04 12.18 -6.66
N ILE A 4 4.63 11.66 -7.82
CA ILE A 4 3.37 10.90 -7.96
C ILE A 4 3.42 9.63 -7.12
N LEU A 5 4.55 8.91 -7.16
CA LEU A 5 4.76 7.72 -6.33
C LEU A 5 4.77 8.07 -4.83
N GLY A 6 5.34 9.22 -4.46
CA GLY A 6 5.29 9.73 -3.08
C GLY A 6 3.86 10.01 -2.61
N PHE A 7 3.05 10.66 -3.45
CA PHE A 7 1.63 10.87 -3.17
C PHE A 7 0.87 9.54 -3.05
N LEU A 8 1.13 8.58 -3.94
CA LEU A 8 0.54 7.24 -3.87
C LEU A 8 0.80 6.58 -2.51
N VAL A 9 2.04 6.61 -2.04
CA VAL A 9 2.42 6.06 -0.73
C VAL A 9 1.72 6.79 0.41
N ALA A 10 1.69 8.13 0.38
CA ALA A 10 0.99 8.92 1.39
C ALA A 10 -0.51 8.60 1.45
N THR A 11 -1.16 8.45 0.30
CA THR A 11 -2.56 8.03 0.21
C THR A 11 -2.77 6.66 0.85
N VAL A 12 -1.94 5.66 0.52
CA VAL A 12 -2.01 4.32 1.10
C VAL A 12 -1.87 4.37 2.63
N ILE A 13 -0.91 5.14 3.16
CA ILE A 13 -0.73 5.32 4.62
C ILE A 13 -1.98 5.90 5.29
N VAL A 14 -2.60 6.92 4.68
CA VAL A 14 -3.83 7.52 5.23
C VAL A 14 -4.98 6.52 5.21
N LEU A 15 -5.12 5.77 4.11
CA LEU A 15 -6.12 4.71 3.98
C LEU A 15 -5.94 3.60 5.01
N HIS A 16 -4.71 3.38 5.50
CA HIS A 16 -4.44 2.36 6.53
C HIS A 16 -5.08 2.66 7.88
N GLN A 17 -5.31 3.93 8.20
CA GLN A 17 -5.83 4.32 9.51
C GLN A 17 -7.25 3.81 9.76
N ASP A 18 -8.02 3.54 8.69
CA ASP A 18 -9.35 2.93 8.73
C ASP A 18 -10.31 3.52 9.79
N PHE A 19 -10.28 4.86 9.96
CA PHE A 19 -11.11 5.52 10.96
C PHE A 19 -12.61 5.46 10.66
N TRP A 20 -12.99 5.23 9.41
CA TRP A 20 -14.38 5.20 8.97
C TRP A 20 -15.10 3.88 9.33
N ASN A 21 -14.44 2.73 9.21
CA ASN A 21 -15.08 1.44 9.50
C ASN A 21 -15.00 1.06 10.99
N TRP A 22 -14.32 1.86 11.82
CA TRP A 22 -14.06 1.54 13.22
C TRP A 22 -15.32 1.24 14.04
N LYS A 23 -16.45 1.90 13.73
CA LYS A 23 -17.72 1.69 14.43
C LYS A 23 -18.75 0.92 13.61
N ASP A 24 -18.38 0.50 12.40
CA ASP A 24 -19.30 -0.17 11.48
C ASP A 24 -19.22 -1.69 11.68
N ASN A 25 -20.35 -2.27 12.10
CA ASN A 25 -20.50 -3.71 12.29
C ASN A 25 -21.20 -4.40 11.11
N THR A 26 -21.31 -3.73 9.96
CA THR A 26 -21.89 -4.29 8.75
C THR A 26 -21.13 -5.55 8.35
N LEU A 27 -21.87 -6.64 8.13
CA LEU A 27 -21.31 -7.91 7.69
C LEU A 27 -21.37 -7.99 6.16
N VAL A 28 -20.21 -8.11 5.53
CA VAL A 28 -20.04 -8.48 4.12
C VAL A 28 -20.27 -9.99 3.98
N ALA A 29 -21.04 -10.39 2.97
CA ALA A 29 -21.39 -11.80 2.71
C ALA A 29 -22.00 -12.56 3.90
N GLY A 30 -22.56 -11.85 4.89
CA GLY A 30 -23.24 -12.42 6.05
C GLY A 30 -22.33 -12.93 7.18
N PHE A 31 -20.99 -12.84 7.06
CA PHE A 31 -20.07 -13.33 8.11
C PHE A 31 -18.81 -12.46 8.31
N LEU A 32 -18.44 -11.63 7.35
CA LEU A 32 -17.16 -10.91 7.37
C LEU A 32 -17.37 -9.45 7.80
N PRO A 33 -16.80 -8.98 8.92
CA PRO A 33 -16.90 -7.57 9.30
C PRO A 33 -16.36 -6.64 8.21
N ILE A 34 -17.05 -5.54 7.91
CA ILE A 34 -16.67 -4.60 6.86
C ILE A 34 -15.25 -4.04 7.05
N GLY A 35 -14.82 -3.75 8.28
CA GLY A 35 -13.45 -3.33 8.56
C GLY A 35 -12.40 -4.37 8.17
N LEU A 36 -12.72 -5.66 8.34
CA LEU A 36 -11.82 -6.76 7.93
C LEU A 36 -11.82 -6.93 6.40
N ALA A 37 -12.99 -6.85 5.76
CA ALA A 37 -13.10 -6.86 4.30
C ALA A 37 -12.31 -5.71 3.66
N TYR A 38 -12.39 -4.52 4.27
CA TYR A 38 -11.61 -3.36 3.88
C TYR A 38 -10.10 -3.61 3.99
N HIS A 39 -9.64 -4.17 5.10
CA HIS A 39 -8.22 -4.49 5.30
C HIS A 39 -7.70 -5.57 4.33
N MET A 40 -8.53 -6.53 3.94
CA MET A 40 -8.18 -7.51 2.88
C MET A 40 -7.94 -6.81 1.54
N ALA A 41 -8.86 -5.94 1.12
CA ALA A 41 -8.72 -5.16 -0.10
C ALA A 41 -7.51 -4.20 -0.02
N TYR A 42 -7.31 -3.56 1.12
CA TYR A 42 -6.17 -2.68 1.38
C TYR A 42 -4.83 -3.42 1.22
N SER A 43 -4.74 -4.68 1.66
CA SER A 43 -3.52 -5.49 1.53
C SER A 43 -3.15 -5.73 0.07
N LEU A 44 -4.15 -5.92 -0.81
CA LEU A 44 -3.93 -6.03 -2.26
C LEU A 44 -3.42 -4.71 -2.84
N ILE A 45 -3.99 -3.57 -2.43
CA ILE A 45 -3.56 -2.24 -2.86
C ILE A 45 -2.11 -1.97 -2.41
N ALA A 46 -1.77 -2.32 -1.17
CA ALA A 46 -0.42 -2.16 -0.63
C ALA A 46 0.61 -3.00 -1.43
N SER A 47 0.28 -4.26 -1.74
CA SER A 47 1.11 -5.13 -2.58
C SER A 47 1.32 -4.55 -3.98
N LEU A 48 0.25 -4.07 -4.62
CA LEU A 48 0.34 -3.44 -5.94
C LEU A 48 1.18 -2.16 -5.89
N THR A 49 1.02 -1.35 -4.85
CA THR A 49 1.80 -0.13 -4.63
C THR A 49 3.28 -0.46 -4.52
N MET A 50 3.64 -1.51 -3.78
CA MET A 50 5.02 -1.97 -3.66
C MET A 50 5.57 -2.45 -5.01
N ALA A 51 4.79 -3.21 -5.79
CA ALA A 51 5.19 -3.64 -7.12
C ALA A 51 5.47 -2.45 -8.06
N LEU A 52 4.66 -1.38 -7.99
CA LEU A 52 4.89 -0.14 -8.75
C LEU A 52 6.15 0.59 -8.27
N LEU A 53 6.41 0.65 -6.98
CA LEU A 53 7.63 1.25 -6.43
C LEU A 53 8.87 0.49 -6.90
N VAL A 54 8.86 -0.84 -6.84
CA VAL A 54 9.97 -1.66 -7.35
C VAL A 54 10.17 -1.44 -8.85
N LYS A 55 9.09 -1.36 -9.63
CA LYS A 55 9.19 -1.19 -11.09
C LYS A 55 9.71 0.20 -11.51
N TYR A 56 9.33 1.26 -10.80
CA TYR A 56 9.55 2.64 -11.26
C TYR A 56 10.49 3.49 -10.39
N ALA A 57 10.64 3.15 -9.11
CA ALA A 57 11.47 3.90 -8.17
C ALA A 57 12.74 3.14 -7.74
N TRP A 58 12.82 1.82 -7.97
CA TRP A 58 14.00 1.05 -7.61
C TRP A 58 15.22 1.48 -8.45
N PRO A 59 16.35 1.85 -7.81
CA PRO A 59 17.57 2.23 -8.52
C PRO A 59 18.16 1.03 -9.27
N LYS A 60 18.67 1.26 -10.48
CA LYS A 60 19.21 0.21 -11.36
C LYS A 60 20.73 0.04 -11.27
N ASN A 61 21.43 1.00 -10.68
CA ASN A 61 22.89 1.02 -10.61
C ASN A 61 23.39 0.59 -9.23
N LEU A 62 22.63 -0.26 -8.53
CA LEU A 62 22.98 -0.71 -7.17
C LEU A 62 24.32 -1.46 -7.12
N ASP A 63 24.73 -2.08 -8.24
CA ASP A 63 25.95 -2.88 -8.32
C ASP A 63 27.22 -2.04 -8.57
N GLU A 64 27.10 -0.78 -9.02
CA GLU A 64 28.25 0.09 -9.31
C GLU A 64 28.84 0.73 -8.04
N ASP A 65 28.04 0.90 -6.99
CA ASP A 65 28.46 1.53 -5.74
C ASP A 65 29.25 0.56 -4.83
N GLU A 66 29.06 -0.76 -4.94
CA GLU A 66 29.73 -1.76 -4.08
C GLU A 66 31.20 -2.02 -4.45
N VAL A 67 31.62 -1.77 -5.69
CA VAL A 67 32.99 -2.06 -6.17
C VAL A 67 33.99 -0.95 -5.77
N SER A 68 33.52 0.14 -5.14
CA SER A 68 34.33 1.31 -4.79
C SER A 68 34.58 1.52 -3.29
N ALA A 69 34.16 0.57 -2.42
CA ALA A 69 34.32 0.64 -0.97
C ALA A 69 35.42 -0.28 -0.42
#